data_AF-A0A7C7Z066-F1
#
_entry.id   AF-A0A7C7Z066-F1
#
_cell.length_a   1.000
_cell.length_b   1.000
_cell.length_c   1.000
_cell.angle_alpha   90.00
_cell.angle_beta   90.00
_cell.angle_gamma   90.00
#
_symmetry.space_group_name_H-M   'P 1'
#
loop_
_entity.id
_entity.type
_entity.pdbx_description
1 polymer ?
#
loop_
_entity_poly.entity_id
_entity_poly.type
_entity_poly.pdbx_seq_one_letter_code
_entity_poly.pdbx_strand_id
1 'polypeptide(L)'
;MDCYLVGGAVRDALLGLTTRDRDWVVVGSNPEDMLASGFQPVGQDFPVFLHPQTHEEYALARRERKVSPGYRGFTIDASSHVTLEEDLARRDLTINAMARARDGRLIDPWHGARDIEQRRLRHVSASFAEDPVRILRVARFAARYTRLGFTVAEETMALMRTMVTSGEIDALVAERVWQEIKDALSEDCPRRFFETLSECQALHRLLPELDHLATDPDADRAPNGVPRTRALKALDKSAALSGDPRIRFAALVHELGDTDPTLLNPLTNHPT
;
A
#
# COMPACT_ATOMS: atom_id res chain seq x y z
N MET A 1 8.40 28.59 6.48
CA MET A 1 8.35 27.19 6.00
C MET A 1 7.86 26.32 7.15
N ASP A 2 6.64 25.81 7.05
CA ASP A 2 6.09 24.91 8.05
C ASP A 2 6.38 23.47 7.65
N CYS A 3 7.03 22.70 8.54
CA CYS A 3 7.40 21.31 8.30
C CYS A 3 6.68 20.39 9.28
N TYR A 4 6.13 19.31 8.75
CA TYR A 4 5.37 18.32 9.50
C TYR A 4 5.95 16.94 9.27
N LEU A 5 6.22 16.19 10.32
CA LEU A 5 6.55 14.77 10.22
C LEU A 5 5.28 14.03 9.83
N VAL A 6 5.30 13.15 8.83
CA VAL A 6 4.09 12.52 8.28
C VAL A 6 4.23 11.01 8.10
N GLY A 7 3.11 10.35 7.81
CA GLY A 7 3.12 8.99 7.27
C GLY A 7 3.60 7.93 8.25
N GLY A 8 4.52 7.07 7.78
CA GLY A 8 4.98 5.92 8.54
C GLY A 8 5.62 6.29 9.86
N ALA A 9 6.35 7.40 9.91
CA ALA A 9 7.01 7.86 11.13
C ALA A 9 6.01 8.20 12.26
N VAL A 10 4.88 8.82 11.92
CA VAL A 10 3.84 9.17 12.91
C VAL A 10 3.08 7.93 13.35
N ARG A 11 2.67 7.09 12.40
CA ARG A 11 1.96 5.83 12.64
C ARG A 11 2.75 4.89 13.54
N ASP A 12 4.00 4.62 13.16
CA ASP A 12 4.84 3.65 13.85
C ASP A 12 5.19 4.15 15.27
N ALA A 13 5.37 5.45 15.47
CA ALA A 13 5.51 6.03 16.81
C ALA A 13 4.27 5.81 17.70
N LEU A 14 3.05 6.00 17.15
CA LEU A 14 1.80 5.71 17.87
C LEU A 14 1.60 4.21 18.16
N LEU A 15 2.17 3.34 17.33
CA LEU A 15 2.20 1.90 17.54
C LEU A 15 3.29 1.44 18.52
N GLY A 16 4.17 2.34 18.99
CA GLY A 16 5.32 1.99 19.81
C GLY A 16 6.41 1.23 19.05
N LEU A 17 6.44 1.35 17.72
CA LEU A 17 7.44 0.73 16.84
C LEU A 17 8.59 1.70 16.59
N THR A 18 9.79 1.15 16.40
CA THR A 18 10.97 1.94 16.01
C THR A 18 10.83 2.42 14.57
N THR A 19 10.94 3.73 14.37
CA THR A 19 10.98 4.36 13.04
C THR A 19 12.42 4.55 12.60
N ARG A 20 12.74 4.14 11.38
CA ARG A 20 14.07 4.38 10.78
C ARG A 20 14.06 5.59 9.86
N ASP A 21 12.99 5.74 9.08
CA ASP A 21 12.86 6.80 8.08
C ASP A 21 11.86 7.86 8.55
N ARG A 22 12.22 9.13 8.34
CA ARG A 22 11.44 10.30 8.75
C ARG A 22 11.12 11.12 7.52
N ASP A 23 9.87 11.02 7.10
CA ASP A 23 9.34 11.78 5.98
C ASP A 23 8.70 13.07 6.47
N TRP A 24 9.08 14.18 5.85
CA TRP A 24 8.56 15.49 6.17
C TRP A 24 7.74 16.06 5.01
N VAL A 25 6.64 16.72 5.34
CA VAL A 25 5.86 17.54 4.40
C VAL A 25 6.08 19.01 4.71
N VAL A 26 6.27 19.78 3.66
CA VAL A 26 6.53 21.21 3.70
C VAL A 26 5.33 21.95 3.11
N VAL A 27 4.73 22.84 3.91
CA VAL A 27 3.58 23.65 3.51
C VAL A 27 4.00 25.12 3.40
N GLY A 28 3.40 25.85 2.45
CA GLY A 28 3.65 27.28 2.27
C GLY A 28 5.03 27.60 1.70
N SER A 29 5.60 26.69 0.90
CA SER A 29 6.90 26.86 0.24
C SER A 29 6.83 26.37 -1.20
N ASN A 30 7.86 26.66 -1.98
CA ASN A 30 8.01 26.26 -3.38
C ASN A 30 9.44 25.74 -3.64
N PRO A 31 9.73 25.15 -4.81
CA PRO A 31 11.06 24.61 -5.10
C PRO A 31 12.20 25.63 -5.00
N GLU A 32 11.97 26.88 -5.41
CA GLU A 32 12.98 27.94 -5.35
C GLU A 32 13.36 28.27 -3.90
N ASP A 33 12.36 28.38 -3.01
CA ASP A 33 12.57 28.61 -1.57
C ASP A 33 13.35 27.44 -0.91
N MET A 34 13.03 26.20 -1.30
CA MET A 34 13.71 24.99 -0.80
C MET A 34 15.18 25.01 -1.20
N LEU A 35 15.49 25.29 -2.48
CA LEU A 35 16.85 25.41 -3.00
C LEU A 35 17.62 26.56 -2.33
N ALA A 36 16.97 27.72 -2.16
CA ALA A 36 17.56 28.86 -1.46
C ALA A 36 17.89 28.53 0.02
N SER A 37 17.14 27.61 0.62
CA SER A 37 17.36 27.10 1.97
C SER A 37 18.40 25.97 2.04
N GLY A 38 19.04 25.63 0.91
CA GLY A 38 20.12 24.63 0.83
C GLY A 38 19.64 23.18 0.69
N PHE A 39 18.34 22.94 0.50
CA PHE A 39 17.82 21.61 0.25
C PHE A 39 18.23 21.09 -1.14
N GLN A 40 18.47 19.80 -1.25
CA GLN A 40 18.92 19.16 -2.50
C GLN A 40 17.77 18.38 -3.13
N PRO A 41 17.35 18.67 -4.38
CA PRO A 41 16.25 17.96 -5.02
C PRO A 41 16.61 16.50 -5.30
N VAL A 42 15.64 15.61 -5.16
CA VAL A 42 15.77 14.17 -5.39
C VAL A 42 14.60 13.65 -6.21
N GLY A 43 14.90 12.79 -7.18
CA GLY A 43 13.90 12.28 -8.12
C GLY A 43 13.55 13.28 -9.22
N GLN A 44 12.86 12.79 -10.26
CA GLN A 44 12.46 13.60 -11.42
C GLN A 44 10.98 13.95 -11.43
N ASP A 45 10.14 13.14 -10.78
CA ASP A 45 8.68 13.21 -10.93
C ASP A 45 7.98 14.01 -9.83
N PHE A 46 8.64 14.26 -8.69
CA PHE A 46 8.02 14.90 -7.53
C PHE A 46 9.00 15.85 -6.80
N PRO A 47 8.52 16.98 -6.25
CA PRO A 47 9.36 17.93 -5.53
C PRO A 47 9.70 17.41 -4.12
N VAL A 48 10.58 16.40 -4.07
CA VAL A 48 11.18 15.85 -2.85
C VAL A 48 12.61 16.38 -2.75
N PHE A 49 13.04 16.73 -1.54
CA PHE A 49 14.35 17.28 -1.28
C PHE A 49 15.00 16.62 -0.06
N LEU A 50 16.33 16.50 -0.06
CA LEU A 50 17.11 16.11 1.12
C LEU A 50 17.46 17.35 1.95
N HIS A 51 17.26 17.24 3.26
CA HIS A 51 17.69 18.25 4.21
C HIS A 51 19.23 18.36 4.27
N PRO A 52 19.82 19.57 4.23
CA PRO A 52 21.26 19.75 4.04
C PRO A 52 22.14 19.18 5.16
N GLN A 53 21.62 19.02 6.38
CA GLN A 53 22.41 18.48 7.51
C GLN A 53 22.02 17.06 7.90
N THR A 54 20.76 16.68 7.71
CA THR A 54 20.24 15.39 8.23
C THR A 54 20.04 14.38 7.12
N HIS A 55 20.00 14.81 5.85
CA HIS A 55 19.63 14.00 4.69
C HIS A 55 18.26 13.32 4.82
N GLU A 56 17.40 13.79 5.74
CA GLU A 56 15.99 13.37 5.81
C GLU A 56 15.21 13.91 4.60
N GLU A 57 14.14 13.22 4.20
CA GLU A 57 13.33 13.58 3.03
C GLU A 57 12.25 14.61 3.36
N TYR A 58 12.18 15.67 2.55
CA TYR A 58 11.23 16.77 2.66
C TYR A 58 10.49 16.93 1.33
N ALA A 59 9.20 16.60 1.32
CA ALA A 59 8.34 16.77 0.16
C ALA A 59 7.50 18.05 0.29
N LEU A 60 7.36 18.82 -0.79
CA LEU A 60 6.34 19.88 -0.82
C LEU A 60 4.93 19.25 -0.76
N ALA A 61 4.05 19.88 0.00
CA ALA A 61 2.63 19.52 0.04
C ALA A 61 2.06 19.59 -1.37
N ARG A 62 1.26 18.57 -1.72
CA ARG A 62 0.71 18.47 -3.07
C ARG A 62 -0.68 17.88 -3.11
N ARG A 63 -1.43 18.29 -4.12
CA ARG A 63 -2.73 17.75 -4.47
C ARG A 63 -2.61 16.99 -5.79
N GLU A 64 -3.26 15.84 -5.85
CA GLU A 64 -3.37 15.03 -7.05
C GLU A 64 -4.82 15.13 -7.55
N ARG A 65 -5.00 15.25 -8.87
CA ARG A 65 -6.31 15.15 -9.52
C ARG A 65 -6.22 14.20 -10.70
N LYS A 66 -7.05 13.16 -10.73
CA LYS A 66 -7.19 12.27 -11.89
C LYS A 66 -7.79 13.06 -13.07
N VAL A 67 -7.07 13.09 -14.18
CA VAL A 67 -7.43 13.75 -15.45
C VAL A 67 -7.59 12.77 -16.61
N SER A 68 -7.00 11.57 -16.52
CA SER A 68 -7.20 10.52 -17.52
C SER A 68 -7.20 9.12 -16.87
N PRO A 69 -7.74 8.10 -17.56
CA PRO A 69 -7.52 6.72 -17.18
C PRO A 69 -6.02 6.37 -17.15
N GLY A 70 -5.64 5.41 -16.30
CA GLY A 70 -4.26 4.93 -16.16
C GLY A 70 -3.42 5.70 -15.12
N TYR A 71 -2.31 5.10 -14.71
CA TYR A 71 -1.51 5.56 -13.56
C TYR A 71 -0.77 6.90 -13.77
N ARG A 72 -0.54 7.32 -15.03
CA ARG A 72 0.03 8.64 -15.36
C ARG A 72 -1.03 9.73 -15.50
N GLY A 73 -2.31 9.39 -15.33
CA GLY A 73 -3.42 10.28 -15.53
C GLY A 73 -3.67 11.26 -14.39
N PHE A 74 -2.63 11.76 -13.72
CA PHE A 74 -2.76 12.70 -12.60
C PHE A 74 -2.08 14.02 -12.92
N THR A 75 -2.78 15.13 -12.72
CA THR A 75 -2.16 16.45 -12.60
C THR A 75 -1.78 16.68 -11.14
N ILE A 76 -0.56 17.16 -10.94
CA ILE A 76 -0.01 17.49 -9.62
C ILE A 76 0.00 19.00 -9.47
N ASP A 77 -0.62 19.49 -8.40
CA ASP A 77 -0.45 20.85 -7.91
C ASP A 77 0.40 20.78 -6.64
N ALA A 78 1.61 21.37 -6.69
CA ALA A 78 2.52 21.49 -5.55
C ALA A 78 2.82 22.98 -5.25
N SER A 79 1.85 23.85 -5.52
CA SER A 79 1.95 25.27 -5.21
C SER A 79 1.97 25.51 -3.69
N SER A 80 2.47 26.68 -3.29
CA SER A 80 2.51 27.11 -1.88
C SER A 80 1.13 27.25 -1.23
N HIS A 81 0.05 27.18 -2.01
CA HIS A 81 -1.34 27.25 -1.54
C HIS A 81 -1.90 25.92 -1.08
N VAL A 82 -1.25 24.79 -1.43
CA VAL A 82 -1.72 23.46 -1.02
C VAL A 82 -1.58 23.31 0.49
N THR A 83 -2.69 22.98 1.13
CA THR A 83 -2.74 22.82 2.58
C THR A 83 -2.22 21.44 3.02
N LEU A 84 -1.84 21.33 4.30
CA LEU A 84 -1.50 20.04 4.89
C LEU A 84 -2.67 19.04 4.78
N GLU A 85 -3.90 19.50 5.00
CA GLU A 85 -5.09 18.66 4.95
C GLU A 85 -5.31 18.06 3.55
N GLU A 86 -5.10 18.85 2.49
CA GLU A 86 -5.16 18.37 1.10
C GLU A 86 -4.08 17.33 0.79
N ASP A 87 -2.85 17.50 1.30
CA ASP A 87 -1.79 16.48 1.14
C ASP A 87 -2.11 15.19 1.92
N LEU A 88 -2.70 15.30 3.11
CA LEU A 88 -3.11 14.12 3.87
C LEU A 88 -4.30 13.42 3.19
N ALA A 89 -5.22 14.16 2.57
CA ALA A 89 -6.42 13.63 1.93
C ALA A 89 -6.15 12.68 0.75
N ARG A 90 -5.03 12.87 0.03
CA ARG A 90 -4.63 12.04 -1.12
C ARG A 90 -4.00 10.71 -0.72
N ARG A 91 -3.73 10.46 0.57
CA ARG A 91 -3.08 9.25 1.05
C ARG A 91 -4.02 8.04 1.01
N ASP A 92 -3.43 6.86 1.13
CA ASP A 92 -4.16 5.60 1.06
C ASP A 92 -5.01 5.33 2.32
N LEU A 93 -4.37 5.26 3.48
CA LEU A 93 -4.97 4.87 4.74
C LEU A 93 -4.95 6.01 5.76
N THR A 94 -6.00 6.09 6.59
CA THR A 94 -6.14 7.07 7.69
C THR A 94 -4.94 7.03 8.63
N ILE A 95 -4.45 5.83 8.96
CA ILE A 95 -3.27 5.62 9.81
C ILE A 95 -1.98 6.22 9.21
N ASN A 96 -1.94 6.48 7.89
CA ASN A 96 -0.83 7.14 7.20
C ASN A 96 -1.11 8.63 6.92
N ALA A 97 -2.33 9.09 7.18
CA ALA A 97 -2.83 10.44 6.90
C ALA A 97 -2.86 11.31 8.16
N MET A 98 -1.81 11.18 8.96
CA MET A 98 -1.54 11.99 10.15
C MET A 98 -0.22 12.73 9.98
N ALA A 99 -0.13 13.84 10.71
CA ALA A 99 1.04 14.70 10.74
C ALA A 99 1.39 15.09 12.18
N ARG A 100 2.67 15.35 12.44
CA ARG A 100 3.15 15.89 13.70
C ARG A 100 3.91 17.18 13.47
N ALA A 101 3.44 18.25 14.09
CA ALA A 101 4.11 19.54 14.07
C ALA A 101 5.40 19.52 14.90
N ARG A 102 6.27 20.51 14.70
CA ARG A 102 7.56 20.63 15.43
C ARG A 102 7.39 20.75 16.95
N ASP A 103 6.28 21.32 17.40
CA ASP A 103 5.90 21.43 18.82
C ASP A 103 5.38 20.10 19.41
N GLY A 104 5.29 19.04 18.59
CA GLY A 104 4.83 17.72 18.99
C GLY A 104 3.32 17.52 18.87
N ARG A 105 2.55 18.54 18.49
CA ARG A 105 1.09 18.44 18.28
C ARG A 105 0.77 17.48 17.16
N LEU A 106 -0.15 16.55 17.42
CA LEU A 106 -0.71 15.64 16.43
C LEU A 106 -1.79 16.36 15.62
N ILE A 107 -1.70 16.27 14.30
CA ILE A 107 -2.69 16.75 13.34
C ILE A 107 -3.27 15.51 12.66
N ASP A 108 -4.53 15.22 12.95
CA ASP A 108 -5.21 14.00 12.52
C ASP A 108 -6.64 14.32 12.03
N PRO A 109 -6.79 14.92 10.83
CA PRO A 109 -8.10 15.29 10.29
C PRO A 109 -8.94 14.06 9.90
N TRP A 110 -8.31 12.90 9.68
CA TRP A 110 -8.96 11.68 9.20
C TRP A 110 -9.10 10.58 10.26
N HIS A 111 -8.87 10.92 11.53
CA HIS A 111 -9.01 10.02 12.67
C HIS A 111 -8.16 8.75 12.61
N GLY A 112 -6.96 8.84 12.04
CA GLY A 112 -5.98 7.75 11.97
C GLY A 112 -5.55 7.23 13.34
N ALA A 113 -5.49 8.07 14.36
CA ALA A 113 -5.15 7.64 15.72
C ALA A 113 -6.23 6.69 16.28
N ARG A 114 -7.51 7.02 16.04
CA ARG A 114 -8.64 6.18 16.41
C ARG A 114 -8.61 4.84 15.66
N ASP A 115 -8.31 4.86 14.36
CA ASP A 115 -8.20 3.61 13.58
C ASP A 115 -7.00 2.76 14.04
N ILE A 116 -5.90 3.37 14.50
CA ILE A 116 -4.79 2.64 15.15
C ILE A 116 -5.24 1.96 16.43
N GLU A 117 -5.97 2.67 17.31
CA GLU A 117 -6.52 2.11 18.55
C GLU A 117 -7.49 0.94 18.26
N GLN A 118 -8.33 1.10 17.24
CA GLN A 118 -9.31 0.08 16.83
C GLN A 118 -8.72 -1.02 15.94
N ARG A 119 -7.43 -0.95 15.61
CA ARG A 119 -6.74 -1.88 14.71
C ARG A 119 -7.44 -2.01 13.35
N ARG A 120 -7.78 -0.88 12.75
CA ARG A 120 -8.49 -0.80 11.45
C ARG A 120 -7.61 -0.19 10.36
N LEU A 121 -7.59 -0.84 9.20
CA LEU A 121 -7.04 -0.28 7.96
C LEU A 121 -8.22 0.34 7.19
N ARG A 122 -8.37 1.66 7.32
CA ARG A 122 -9.46 2.45 6.72
C ARG A 122 -8.89 3.39 5.65
N HIS A 123 -9.55 3.48 4.49
CA HIS A 123 -9.19 4.45 3.45
C HIS A 123 -9.47 5.89 3.89
N VAL A 124 -8.69 6.84 3.40
CA VAL A 124 -8.80 8.26 3.78
C VAL A 124 -10.06 8.93 3.20
N SER A 125 -10.20 8.88 1.89
CA SER A 125 -11.21 9.64 1.16
C SER A 125 -11.63 8.92 -0.13
N ALA A 126 -12.65 9.43 -0.79
CA ALA A 126 -13.12 8.93 -2.09
C ALA A 126 -12.01 8.90 -3.17
N SER A 127 -10.96 9.72 -3.02
CA SER A 127 -9.77 9.69 -3.90
C SER A 127 -9.05 8.34 -3.90
N PHE A 128 -9.33 7.46 -2.93
CA PHE A 128 -8.81 6.10 -2.90
C PHE A 128 -9.13 5.32 -4.18
N ALA A 129 -10.32 5.54 -4.77
CA ALA A 129 -10.71 4.88 -6.00
C ALA A 129 -9.91 5.35 -7.24
N GLU A 130 -9.17 6.45 -7.14
CA GLU A 130 -8.45 7.02 -8.28
C GLU A 130 -7.22 6.21 -8.68
N ASP A 131 -6.53 5.54 -7.74
CA ASP A 131 -5.35 4.70 -8.01
C ASP A 131 -5.58 3.24 -7.55
N PRO A 132 -5.77 2.28 -8.48
CA PRO A 132 -6.04 0.88 -8.16
C PRO A 132 -4.90 0.19 -7.40
N VAL A 133 -3.67 0.74 -7.39
CA VAL A 133 -2.58 0.14 -6.59
C VAL A 133 -2.89 0.17 -5.11
N ARG A 134 -3.77 1.07 -4.66
CA ARG A 134 -4.11 1.20 -3.25
C ARG A 134 -4.77 -0.07 -2.71
N ILE A 135 -5.41 -0.89 -3.55
CA ILE A 135 -5.87 -2.24 -3.20
C ILE A 135 -4.69 -3.10 -2.73
N LEU A 136 -3.61 -3.13 -3.52
CA LEU A 136 -2.39 -3.89 -3.21
C LEU A 136 -1.70 -3.36 -1.95
N ARG A 137 -1.62 -2.03 -1.81
CA ARG A 137 -1.04 -1.39 -0.62
C ARG A 137 -1.83 -1.74 0.65
N VAL A 138 -3.16 -1.73 0.61
CA VAL A 138 -4.00 -2.17 1.75
C VAL A 138 -3.74 -3.63 2.09
N ALA A 139 -3.67 -4.52 1.09
CA ALA A 139 -3.33 -5.92 1.30
C ALA A 139 -1.93 -6.10 1.92
N ARG A 140 -0.95 -5.27 1.52
CA ARG A 140 0.39 -5.28 2.10
C ARG A 140 0.38 -4.81 3.56
N PHE A 141 -0.35 -3.74 3.85
CA PHE A 141 -0.54 -3.29 5.23
C PHE A 141 -1.27 -4.33 6.10
N ALA A 142 -2.20 -5.10 5.53
CA ALA A 142 -2.82 -6.22 6.21
C ALA A 142 -1.79 -7.32 6.54
N ALA A 143 -0.89 -7.66 5.60
CA ALA A 143 0.22 -8.57 5.84
C ALA A 143 1.18 -8.09 6.93
N ARG A 144 1.54 -6.81 6.91
CA ARG A 144 2.44 -6.20 7.89
C ARG A 144 1.86 -6.17 9.30
N TYR A 145 0.60 -5.75 9.45
CA TYR A 145 0.03 -5.41 10.75
C TYR A 145 -0.95 -6.44 11.32
N THR A 146 -1.21 -7.55 10.62
CA THR A 146 -2.12 -8.60 11.13
C THR A 146 -1.68 -9.15 12.49
N ARG A 147 -0.37 -9.25 12.78
CA ARG A 147 0.13 -9.71 14.09
C ARG A 147 -0.18 -8.74 15.23
N LEU A 148 -0.41 -7.46 14.90
CA LEU A 148 -0.85 -6.44 15.85
C LEU A 148 -2.39 -6.39 15.97
N GLY A 149 -3.10 -7.31 15.31
CA GLY A 149 -4.56 -7.39 15.33
C GLY A 149 -5.26 -6.53 14.29
N PHE A 150 -4.54 -5.94 13.33
CA PHE A 150 -5.17 -5.12 12.30
C PHE A 150 -6.05 -5.92 11.35
N THR A 151 -7.19 -5.33 11.01
CA THR A 151 -8.15 -5.81 10.02
C THR A 151 -8.52 -4.70 9.06
N VAL A 152 -8.84 -5.03 7.81
CA VAL A 152 -9.38 -4.07 6.85
C VAL A 152 -10.77 -3.65 7.31
N ALA A 153 -11.04 -2.34 7.34
CA ALA A 153 -12.35 -1.84 7.72
C ALA A 153 -13.42 -2.20 6.66
N GLU A 154 -14.65 -2.45 7.09
CA GLU A 154 -15.71 -3.00 6.22
C GLU A 154 -16.00 -2.11 5.01
N GLU A 155 -16.09 -0.79 5.21
CA GLU A 155 -16.32 0.15 4.11
C GLU A 155 -15.12 0.24 3.14
N THR A 156 -13.90 -0.03 3.62
CA THR A 156 -12.70 -0.08 2.78
C THR A 156 -12.69 -1.37 1.95
N MET A 157 -13.05 -2.50 2.54
CA MET A 157 -13.23 -3.77 1.81
C MET A 157 -14.34 -3.65 0.75
N ALA A 158 -15.45 -2.98 1.07
CA ALA A 158 -16.54 -2.73 0.12
C ALA A 158 -16.11 -1.82 -1.05
N LEU A 159 -15.32 -0.78 -0.76
CA LEU A 159 -14.76 0.10 -1.79
C LEU A 159 -13.80 -0.68 -2.72
N MET A 160 -12.90 -1.48 -2.15
CA MET A 160 -11.97 -2.32 -2.92
C MET A 160 -12.72 -3.29 -3.84
N ARG A 161 -13.78 -3.95 -3.36
CA ARG A 161 -14.63 -4.82 -4.20
C ARG A 161 -15.27 -4.04 -5.34
N THR A 162 -15.81 -2.85 -5.05
CA THR A 162 -16.39 -1.97 -6.09
C THR A 162 -15.37 -1.64 -7.18
N MET A 163 -14.14 -1.29 -6.81
CA MET A 163 -13.06 -0.99 -7.76
C MET A 163 -12.68 -2.20 -8.62
N VAL A 164 -12.71 -3.41 -8.05
CA VAL A 164 -12.47 -4.66 -8.80
C VAL A 164 -13.61 -4.91 -9.79
N THR A 165 -14.86 -4.79 -9.35
CA THR A 165 -16.05 -5.01 -10.20
C THR A 165 -16.15 -3.96 -11.31
N SER A 166 -15.71 -2.72 -11.07
CA SER A 166 -15.69 -1.66 -12.09
C SER A 166 -14.54 -1.79 -13.09
N GLY A 167 -13.64 -2.76 -12.93
CA GLY A 167 -12.51 -3.00 -13.83
C GLY A 167 -11.34 -2.02 -13.67
N GLU A 168 -11.31 -1.17 -12.64
CA GLU A 168 -10.18 -0.24 -12.41
C GLU A 168 -8.86 -1.00 -12.19
N ILE A 169 -8.94 -2.20 -11.62
CA ILE A 169 -7.78 -3.07 -11.38
C ILE A 169 -7.11 -3.53 -12.68
N ASP A 170 -7.85 -3.59 -13.80
CA ASP A 170 -7.34 -4.02 -15.11
C ASP A 170 -6.39 -2.97 -15.73
N ALA A 171 -6.37 -1.74 -15.19
CA ALA A 171 -5.45 -0.68 -15.59
C ALA A 171 -4.09 -0.73 -14.86
N LEU A 172 -3.87 -1.70 -13.95
CA LEU A 172 -2.59 -1.88 -13.28
C LEU A 172 -1.53 -2.47 -14.22
N VAL A 173 -0.35 -1.86 -14.24
CA VAL A 173 0.82 -2.40 -14.95
C VAL A 173 1.54 -3.44 -14.10
N ALA A 174 2.08 -4.47 -14.76
CA ALA A 174 2.70 -5.63 -14.12
C ALA A 174 3.82 -5.24 -13.13
N GLU A 175 4.60 -4.20 -13.44
CA GLU A 175 5.70 -3.73 -12.60
C GLU A 175 5.20 -3.21 -11.25
N ARG A 176 4.06 -2.49 -11.22
CA ARG A 176 3.47 -2.00 -9.97
C ARG A 176 2.87 -3.13 -9.15
N VAL A 177 2.25 -4.10 -9.82
CA VAL A 177 1.74 -5.32 -9.18
C VAL A 177 2.89 -6.09 -8.53
N TRP A 178 3.96 -6.31 -9.28
CA TRP A 178 5.14 -7.04 -8.80
C TRP A 178 5.82 -6.34 -7.62
N GLN A 179 5.96 -5.01 -7.66
CA GLN A 179 6.58 -4.26 -6.57
C GLN A 179 5.83 -4.48 -5.25
N GLU A 180 4.50 -4.39 -5.25
CA GLU A 180 3.70 -4.62 -4.05
C GLU A 180 3.71 -6.09 -3.61
N ILE A 181 3.73 -7.06 -4.54
CA ILE A 181 3.89 -8.49 -4.20
C ILE A 181 5.24 -8.73 -3.53
N LYS A 182 6.33 -8.22 -4.11
CA LYS A 182 7.69 -8.37 -3.57
C LYS A 182 7.81 -7.78 -2.17
N ASP A 183 7.23 -6.59 -1.96
CA ASP A 183 7.23 -5.94 -0.65
C ASP A 183 6.38 -6.73 0.34
N ALA A 184 5.19 -7.19 -0.05
CA ALA A 184 4.33 -8.04 0.78
C ALA A 184 4.98 -9.37 1.16
N LEU A 185 5.73 -9.99 0.25
CA LEU A 185 6.51 -11.20 0.52
C LEU A 185 7.60 -10.96 1.55
N SER A 186 8.03 -9.72 1.78
CA SER A 186 9.04 -9.38 2.79
C SER A 186 8.42 -9.13 4.18
N GLU A 187 7.10 -9.08 4.30
CA GLU A 187 6.40 -8.85 5.57
C GLU A 187 6.36 -10.11 6.45
N ASP A 188 5.99 -9.97 7.73
CA ASP A 188 5.95 -11.09 8.69
C ASP A 188 4.86 -12.14 8.40
N CYS A 189 3.78 -11.74 7.74
CA CYS A 189 2.64 -12.59 7.43
C CYS A 189 2.20 -12.42 5.97
N PRO A 190 3.06 -12.82 5.00
CA PRO A 190 2.85 -12.54 3.58
C PRO A 190 1.59 -13.20 3.03
N ARG A 191 1.13 -14.34 3.59
CA ARG A 191 -0.15 -14.95 3.18
C ARG A 191 -1.32 -13.97 3.27
N ARG A 192 -1.28 -13.02 4.22
CA ARG A 192 -2.43 -12.17 4.51
C ARG A 192 -2.67 -11.15 3.41
N PHE A 193 -1.62 -10.83 2.65
CA PHE A 193 -1.74 -10.10 1.40
C PHE A 193 -2.68 -10.83 0.43
N PHE A 194 -2.37 -12.09 0.10
CA PHE A 194 -3.17 -12.89 -0.84
C PHE A 194 -4.57 -13.19 -0.31
N GLU A 195 -4.71 -13.49 0.99
CA GLU A 195 -6.04 -13.66 1.62
C GLU A 195 -6.88 -12.37 1.49
N THR A 196 -6.28 -11.18 1.69
CA THR A 196 -6.97 -9.89 1.51
C THR A 196 -7.36 -9.65 0.05
N LEU A 197 -6.49 -9.99 -0.91
CA LEU A 197 -6.80 -9.89 -2.33
C LEU A 197 -7.93 -10.85 -2.74
N SER A 198 -7.99 -12.04 -2.16
CA SER A 198 -9.10 -12.98 -2.37
C SER A 198 -10.40 -12.43 -1.76
N GLU A 199 -10.35 -11.89 -0.54
CA GLU A 199 -11.50 -11.29 0.16
C GLU A 199 -12.13 -10.10 -0.58
N CYS A 200 -11.34 -9.31 -1.31
CA CYS A 200 -11.81 -8.23 -2.17
C CYS A 200 -12.01 -8.64 -3.64
N GLN A 201 -11.81 -9.92 -3.97
CA GLN A 201 -11.87 -10.48 -5.33
C GLN A 201 -10.81 -9.90 -6.29
N ALA A 202 -9.77 -9.24 -5.82
CA ALA A 202 -8.66 -8.81 -6.67
C ALA A 202 -7.78 -9.97 -7.17
N LEU A 203 -7.69 -11.06 -6.39
CA LEU A 203 -6.73 -12.15 -6.67
C LEU A 203 -6.99 -12.82 -8.03
N HIS A 204 -8.23 -13.18 -8.33
CA HIS A 204 -8.60 -13.84 -9.59
C HIS A 204 -8.34 -12.98 -10.84
N ARG A 205 -8.28 -11.64 -10.70
CA ARG A 205 -7.96 -10.73 -11.81
C ARG A 205 -6.45 -10.60 -12.01
N LEU A 206 -5.69 -10.57 -10.93
CA LEU A 206 -4.26 -10.28 -10.94
C LEU A 206 -3.38 -11.53 -11.10
N LEU A 207 -3.75 -12.61 -10.42
CA LEU A 207 -2.99 -13.86 -10.32
C LEU A 207 -4.00 -15.04 -10.37
N PRO A 208 -4.73 -15.22 -11.49
CA PRO A 208 -5.74 -16.28 -11.61
C PRO A 208 -5.17 -17.67 -11.33
N GLU A 209 -3.90 -17.90 -11.63
CA GLU A 209 -3.21 -19.16 -11.39
C GLU A 209 -3.15 -19.50 -9.90
N LEU A 210 -3.00 -18.50 -9.01
CA LEU A 210 -3.02 -18.70 -7.57
C LEU A 210 -4.43 -18.86 -7.00
N ASP A 211 -5.42 -18.23 -7.62
CA ASP A 211 -6.83 -18.32 -7.20
C ASP A 211 -7.42 -19.71 -7.50
N HIS A 212 -7.00 -20.32 -8.62
CA HIS A 212 -7.42 -21.65 -9.03
C HIS A 212 -6.74 -22.80 -8.30
N LEU A 213 -5.74 -22.53 -7.46
CA LEU A 213 -5.06 -23.58 -6.70
C LEU A 213 -6.04 -24.28 -5.76
N ALA A 214 -5.98 -25.62 -5.77
CA ALA A 214 -6.85 -26.43 -4.95
C ALA A 214 -6.75 -26.02 -3.47
N THR A 215 -7.92 -25.69 -2.90
CA THR A 215 -8.04 -25.53 -1.46
C THR A 215 -7.75 -26.87 -0.79
N ASP A 216 -7.02 -26.85 0.32
CA ASP A 216 -6.74 -28.06 1.05
C ASP A 216 -7.93 -28.33 2.00
N PRO A 217 -8.70 -29.42 1.82
CA PRO A 217 -9.91 -29.68 2.59
C PRO A 217 -9.61 -29.88 4.09
N ASP A 218 -8.38 -30.24 4.45
CA ASP A 218 -7.89 -30.38 5.82
C ASP A 218 -7.17 -29.11 6.31
N ALA A 219 -7.30 -27.99 5.61
CA ALA A 219 -6.69 -26.73 6.01
C ALA A 219 -7.49 -25.95 7.05
N ASP A 220 -6.73 -25.30 7.95
CA ASP A 220 -7.20 -24.14 8.67
C ASP A 220 -7.81 -23.12 7.69
N ARG A 221 -8.96 -22.57 8.08
CA ARG A 221 -9.69 -21.58 7.29
C ARG A 221 -9.12 -20.19 7.53
N ALA A 222 -9.12 -19.37 6.48
CA ALA A 222 -8.96 -17.92 6.63
C ALA A 222 -10.11 -17.34 7.48
N PRO A 223 -9.98 -16.13 8.06
CA PRO A 223 -11.03 -15.47 8.85
C PRO A 223 -12.37 -15.29 8.13
N ASN A 224 -12.37 -15.28 6.79
CA ASN A 224 -13.58 -15.27 5.95
C ASN A 224 -14.20 -16.66 5.75
N GLY A 225 -13.65 -17.71 6.37
CA GLY A 225 -14.13 -19.09 6.29
C GLY A 225 -13.62 -19.89 5.08
N VAL A 226 -12.84 -19.32 4.17
CA VAL A 226 -12.30 -20.02 3.00
C VAL A 226 -11.13 -20.93 3.41
N PRO A 227 -11.15 -22.24 3.08
CA PRO A 227 -10.01 -23.12 3.38
C PRO A 227 -8.76 -22.66 2.64
N ARG A 228 -7.62 -22.61 3.34
CA ARG A 228 -6.36 -22.15 2.74
C ARG A 228 -5.87 -23.13 1.66
N THR A 229 -5.30 -22.60 0.59
CA THR A 229 -4.62 -23.40 -0.43
C THR A 229 -3.29 -23.93 0.10
N ARG A 230 -2.78 -25.03 -0.49
CA ARG A 230 -1.46 -25.58 -0.15
C ARG A 230 -0.34 -24.55 -0.38
N ALA A 231 -0.44 -23.74 -1.43
CA ALA A 231 0.51 -22.68 -1.71
C ALA A 231 0.59 -21.63 -0.59
N LEU A 232 -0.54 -21.21 -0.02
CA LEU A 232 -0.53 -20.28 1.12
C LEU A 232 0.05 -20.93 2.39
N LYS A 233 -0.15 -22.24 2.60
CA LYS A 233 0.52 -22.97 3.70
C LYS A 233 2.02 -23.06 3.48
N ALA A 234 2.48 -23.32 2.25
CA ALA A 234 3.89 -23.36 1.89
C ALA A 234 4.54 -21.98 2.08
N LEU A 235 3.85 -20.91 1.68
CA LEU A 235 4.27 -19.53 1.92
C LEU A 235 4.43 -19.25 3.42
N ASP A 236 3.45 -19.59 4.26
CA ASP A 236 3.55 -19.41 5.72
C ASP A 236 4.75 -20.16 6.32
N LYS A 237 4.95 -21.42 5.94
CA LYS A 237 6.11 -22.21 6.39
C LYS A 237 7.43 -21.56 5.95
N SER A 238 7.51 -21.11 4.70
CA SER A 238 8.70 -20.45 4.17
C SER A 238 9.00 -19.12 4.89
N ALA A 239 7.95 -18.37 5.25
CA ALA A 239 8.09 -17.10 5.97
C ALA A 239 8.65 -17.30 7.39
N ALA A 240 8.31 -18.41 8.04
CA ALA A 240 8.89 -18.80 9.33
C ALA A 240 10.36 -19.26 9.24
N LEU A 241 10.82 -19.71 8.06
CA LEU A 241 12.16 -20.25 7.85
C LEU A 241 13.15 -19.23 7.25
N SER A 242 12.67 -18.27 6.46
CA SER A 242 13.51 -17.29 5.77
C SER A 242 12.82 -15.94 5.63
N GLY A 243 13.59 -14.86 5.72
CA GLY A 243 13.16 -13.49 5.38
C GLY A 243 13.35 -13.13 3.90
N ASP A 244 13.93 -14.02 3.09
CA ASP A 244 14.23 -13.74 1.68
C ASP A 244 12.96 -13.85 0.81
N PRO A 245 12.51 -12.75 0.18
CA PRO A 245 11.31 -12.76 -0.65
C PRO A 245 11.42 -13.71 -1.84
N ARG A 246 12.63 -14.05 -2.30
CA ARG A 246 12.84 -15.00 -3.41
C ARG A 246 12.49 -16.42 -3.01
N ILE A 247 12.85 -16.83 -1.79
CA ILE A 247 12.52 -18.16 -1.24
C ILE A 247 11.01 -18.25 -1.01
N ARG A 248 10.41 -17.20 -0.45
CA ARG A 248 8.97 -17.13 -0.19
C ARG A 248 8.16 -17.13 -1.47
N PHE A 249 8.62 -16.42 -2.50
CA PHE A 249 8.03 -16.47 -3.83
C PHE A 249 8.11 -17.88 -4.43
N ALA A 250 9.29 -18.50 -4.41
CA ALA A 250 9.48 -19.86 -4.92
C ALA A 250 8.56 -20.87 -4.22
N ALA A 251 8.38 -20.78 -2.90
CA ALA A 251 7.47 -21.63 -2.14
C ALA A 251 5.99 -21.41 -2.52
N LEU A 252 5.59 -20.16 -2.76
CA LEU A 252 4.22 -19.82 -3.19
C LEU A 252 3.90 -20.40 -4.57
N VAL A 253 4.82 -20.28 -5.53
CA VAL A 253 4.59 -20.72 -6.91
C VAL A 253 4.98 -22.17 -7.18
N HIS A 254 5.57 -22.87 -6.20
CA HIS A 254 5.99 -24.26 -6.36
C HIS A 254 4.83 -25.17 -6.81
N GLU A 255 3.66 -24.98 -6.19
CA GLU A 255 2.45 -25.75 -6.50
C GLU A 255 1.88 -25.44 -7.89
N LEU A 256 2.22 -24.30 -8.52
CA LEU A 256 1.79 -24.00 -9.89
C LEU A 256 2.40 -25.01 -10.89
N GLY A 257 3.61 -25.52 -10.62
CA GLY A 257 4.26 -26.51 -11.47
C GLY A 257 3.60 -27.89 -11.46
N ASP A 258 2.84 -28.19 -10.40
CA ASP A 258 2.12 -29.44 -10.22
C ASP A 258 0.66 -29.37 -10.73
N THR A 259 0.22 -28.19 -11.16
CA THR A 259 -1.12 -27.99 -11.75
C THR A 259 -1.16 -28.27 -13.25
N ASP A 260 -2.34 -28.69 -13.74
CA ASP A 260 -2.58 -28.98 -15.15
C ASP A 260 -2.13 -27.78 -16.03
N PRO A 261 -1.24 -27.98 -17.01
CA PRO A 261 -0.75 -26.92 -17.90
C PRO A 261 -1.86 -26.14 -18.62
N THR A 262 -3.05 -26.72 -18.77
CA THR A 262 -4.21 -26.06 -19.38
C THR A 262 -4.83 -24.95 -18.53
N LEU A 263 -4.54 -24.91 -17.22
CA LEU A 263 -4.98 -23.86 -16.30
C LEU A 263 -4.02 -22.64 -16.25
N LEU A 264 -2.79 -22.79 -16.76
CA LEU A 264 -1.73 -21.78 -16.73
C LEU A 264 -1.77 -20.79 -17.91
N ASN A 265 -2.83 -20.79 -18.73
CA ASN A 265 -2.93 -19.91 -19.89
C ASN A 265 -4.13 -18.94 -19.81
N PRO A 266 -4.00 -17.79 -19.13
CA PRO A 266 -4.95 -16.69 -19.24
C PRO A 266 -4.47 -15.52 -20.14
N LEU A 267 -3.23 -15.54 -20.66
CA LEU A 267 -2.62 -14.37 -21.33
C LEU A 267 -2.83 -14.26 -22.86
N THR A 268 -3.76 -15.02 -23.46
CA THR A 268 -4.02 -14.92 -24.91
C THR A 268 -4.93 -13.75 -25.33
N ASN A 269 -5.28 -12.81 -24.46
CA ASN A 269 -6.22 -11.72 -24.76
C ASN A 269 -5.58 -10.31 -24.82
N HIS A 270 -4.36 -10.19 -25.34
CA HIS A 270 -3.89 -8.90 -25.85
C HIS A 270 -4.00 -8.88 -27.39
N PRO A 271 -4.90 -8.08 -27.98
CA PRO A 271 -4.84 -7.82 -29.41
C PRO A 271 -3.55 -7.06 -29.73
N THR A 272 -2.80 -7.59 -30.68
CA THR A 272 -1.66 -6.95 -31.36
C THR A 272 -2.02 -5.60 -31.95
#